data_AF-A0A1S2PPC6-F1
#
_entry.id   AF-A0A1S2PPC6-F1
#
_cell.length_a   1.000
_cell.length_b   1.000
_cell.length_c   1.000
_cell.angle_alpha   90.00
_cell.angle_beta   90.00
_cell.angle_gamma   90.00
#
_symmetry.space_group_name_H-M   'P 1'
#
loop_
_entity.id
_entity.type
_entity.pdbx_description
1 polymer ?
#
loop_
_entity_poly.entity_id
_entity_poly.type
_entity_poly.pdbx_seq_one_letter_code
_entity_poly.pdbx_strand_id
1 'polypeptide(L)'
;MHDPASPSSSSEPADGVSPQAPADVVEEVMAWYSRAILAERRAPHSDPERLEHLLARRQECVRDRARLEEADAEETARITASYAARLKELEATGP
;
A
#
# COMPACT_ATOMS: atom_id res chain seq x y z
N MET A 1 36.61 -2.32 39.56
CA MET A 1 35.31 -1.65 39.39
C MET A 1 35.19 -1.24 37.92
N HIS A 2 34.65 -2.11 37.07
CA HIS A 2 34.28 -1.76 35.70
C HIS A 2 33.01 -2.55 35.39
N ASP A 3 31.90 -1.84 35.29
CA ASP A 3 30.60 -2.35 34.84
C ASP A 3 30.22 -1.46 33.66
N PRO A 4 30.24 -1.95 32.41
CA PRO A 4 29.76 -1.16 31.29
C PRO A 4 28.23 -1.16 31.34
N ALA A 5 27.68 0.00 31.69
CA ALA A 5 26.26 0.27 31.61
C ALA A 5 25.73 -0.11 30.21
N SER A 6 24.86 -1.11 30.19
CA SER A 6 23.96 -1.41 29.08
C SER A 6 23.28 -0.12 28.61
N PRO A 7 23.25 0.18 27.30
CA PRO A 7 22.32 1.18 26.81
C PRO A 7 20.92 0.56 26.92
N SER A 8 20.20 0.91 27.98
CA SER A 8 18.74 0.83 27.97
C SER A 8 18.26 1.74 26.85
N SER A 9 18.10 1.17 25.66
CA SER A 9 17.37 1.77 24.56
C SER A 9 15.89 1.76 24.94
N SER A 10 15.50 2.65 25.87
CA SER A 10 14.13 3.13 25.92
C SER A 10 13.92 3.96 24.67
N SER A 11 13.52 3.31 23.58
CA SER A 11 12.74 3.97 22.54
C SER A 11 11.31 3.52 22.76
N GLU A 12 10.47 4.49 23.05
CA GLU A 12 9.06 4.39 23.41
C GLU A 12 8.27 3.47 22.45
N PRO A 13 7.16 2.85 22.91
CA PRO A 13 6.20 2.30 21.98
C PRO A 13 5.59 3.48 21.23
N ALA A 14 6.03 3.70 19.98
CA ALA A 14 5.40 4.65 19.08
C ALA A 14 3.92 4.27 18.98
N ASP A 15 3.08 5.11 19.58
CA ASP A 15 1.64 5.04 19.54
C ASP A 15 1.18 5.16 18.08
N GLY A 16 1.14 4.01 17.41
CA GLY A 16 -0.03 3.51 16.70
C GLY A 16 -0.44 4.16 15.38
N VAL A 17 0.20 5.24 14.95
CA VAL A 17 0.12 5.74 13.58
C VAL A 17 1.39 6.52 13.31
N SER A 18 2.48 5.80 13.01
CA SER A 18 3.48 6.38 12.12
C SER A 18 2.71 6.97 10.93
N PRO A 19 2.98 8.21 10.49
CA PRO A 19 2.41 8.70 9.24
C PRO A 19 2.76 7.64 8.20
N GLN A 20 1.76 6.86 7.77
CA GLN A 20 1.98 5.76 6.85
C GLN A 20 2.72 6.36 5.67
N ALA A 21 3.86 5.77 5.30
CA ALA A 21 4.62 6.36 4.23
C ALA A 21 3.70 6.42 3.00
N PRO A 22 3.79 7.46 2.18
CA PRO A 22 3.10 7.54 0.89
C PRO A 22 3.18 6.23 0.07
N ALA A 23 4.34 5.57 0.16
CA ALA A 23 4.61 4.28 -0.44
C ALA A 23 3.78 3.13 0.17
N ASP A 24 3.50 3.14 1.48
CA ASP A 24 2.69 2.11 2.16
C ASP A 24 1.25 2.08 1.61
N VAL A 25 0.62 3.25 1.41
CA VAL A 25 -0.77 3.31 0.93
C VAL A 25 -0.90 2.74 -0.49
N VAL A 26 0.06 3.05 -1.37
CA VAL A 26 0.08 2.49 -2.73
C VAL A 26 0.40 1.00 -2.70
N GLU A 27 1.29 0.56 -1.81
CA GLU A 27 1.57 -0.87 -1.59
C GLU A 27 0.35 -1.64 -1.11
N GLU A 28 -0.44 -1.07 -0.21
CA GLU A 28 -1.67 -1.66 0.30
C GLU A 28 -2.74 -1.82 -0.80
N VAL A 29 -2.89 -0.81 -1.67
CA VAL A 29 -3.75 -0.92 -2.87
C VAL A 29 -3.23 -1.99 -3.84
N MET A 30 -1.90 -2.07 -4.06
CA MET A 30 -1.31 -3.14 -4.88
C MET A 30 -1.55 -4.53 -4.27
N ALA A 31 -1.48 -4.66 -2.95
CA ALA A 31 -1.74 -5.90 -2.22
C ALA A 31 -3.21 -6.29 -2.30
N TRP A 32 -4.14 -5.31 -2.24
CA TRP A 32 -5.56 -5.53 -2.49
C TRP A 32 -5.80 -6.05 -3.91
N TYR A 33 -5.25 -5.39 -4.94
CA TYR A 33 -5.39 -5.83 -6.33
C TYR A 33 -4.79 -7.23 -6.54
N SER A 34 -3.66 -7.54 -5.93
CA SER A 34 -3.04 -8.87 -6.02
C SER A 34 -3.94 -9.95 -5.40
N ARG A 35 -4.62 -9.65 -4.29
CA ARG A 35 -5.62 -10.54 -3.67
C ARG A 35 -6.85 -10.72 -4.57
N ALA A 36 -7.39 -9.64 -5.12
CA ALA A 36 -8.53 -9.68 -6.05
C ALA A 36 -8.21 -10.49 -7.32
N ILE A 37 -7.02 -10.30 -7.90
CA ILE A 37 -6.53 -11.10 -9.04
C ILE A 37 -6.48 -12.59 -8.67
N LEU A 38 -5.96 -12.93 -7.48
CA LEU A 38 -5.88 -14.32 -7.05
C LEU A 38 -7.26 -14.92 -6.80
N ALA A 39 -8.18 -14.15 -6.23
CA ALA A 39 -9.57 -14.55 -6.02
C ALA A 39 -10.27 -14.79 -7.36
N GLU A 40 -10.16 -13.86 -8.31
CA GLU A 40 -10.71 -13.97 -9.66
C GLU A 40 -10.15 -15.20 -10.40
N ARG A 41 -8.83 -15.44 -10.33
CA ARG A 41 -8.19 -16.64 -10.93
C ARG A 41 -8.61 -17.97 -10.30
N ARG A 42 -9.07 -17.95 -9.04
CA ARG A 42 -9.54 -19.15 -8.33
C ARG A 42 -11.05 -19.32 -8.45
N ALA A 43 -11.76 -18.30 -8.92
CA ALA A 43 -13.20 -18.36 -9.09
C ALA A 43 -13.55 -19.37 -10.20
N PRO A 44 -14.62 -20.17 -10.02
CA PRO A 44 -15.06 -21.12 -11.05
C PRO A 44 -15.61 -20.41 -12.32
N HIS A 45 -15.98 -19.13 -12.21
CA HIS A 45 -16.38 -18.26 -13.32
C HIS A 45 -15.43 -17.06 -13.43
N SER A 46 -14.13 -17.33 -13.58
CA SER A 46 -13.14 -16.26 -13.81
C SER A 46 -13.51 -15.46 -15.05
N ASP A 47 -13.69 -14.16 -14.88
CA ASP A 47 -13.91 -13.26 -16.00
C ASP A 47 -12.57 -12.71 -16.52
N PRO A 48 -12.17 -13.01 -17.78
CA PRO A 48 -10.87 -12.61 -18.29
C PRO A 48 -10.75 -11.10 -18.47
N GLU A 49 -11.83 -10.39 -18.80
CA GLU A 49 -11.80 -8.92 -18.91
C GLU A 49 -11.61 -8.28 -17.53
N ARG A 50 -12.29 -8.79 -16.50
CA ARG A 50 -12.09 -8.35 -15.11
C ARG A 50 -10.66 -8.63 -14.64
N LEU A 51 -10.09 -9.78 -14.97
CA LEU A 51 -8.72 -10.12 -14.63
C LEU A 51 -7.71 -9.17 -15.30
N GLU A 52 -7.86 -8.91 -16.60
CA GLU A 52 -7.03 -7.95 -17.33
C GLU A 52 -7.16 -6.54 -16.76
N HIS A 53 -8.38 -6.12 -16.41
CA HIS A 53 -8.61 -4.84 -15.75
C HIS A 53 -7.86 -4.74 -14.43
N LEU A 54 -7.96 -5.76 -13.56
CA LEU A 54 -7.24 -5.79 -12.29
C LEU A 54 -5.71 -5.77 -12.47
N LEU A 55 -5.19 -6.48 -13.48
CA LEU A 55 -3.76 -6.48 -13.82
C LEU A 55 -3.29 -5.11 -14.33
N ALA A 56 -4.06 -4.47 -15.20
CA ALA A 56 -3.77 -3.13 -15.72
C ALA A 56 -3.74 -2.11 -14.57
N ARG A 57 -4.75 -2.13 -13.69
CA ARG A 57 -4.84 -1.26 -12.51
C ARG A 57 -3.67 -1.46 -11.56
N ARG A 58 -3.24 -2.70 -11.34
CA ARG A 58 -2.03 -3.00 -10.55
C ARG A 58 -0.79 -2.41 -11.20
N GLN A 59 -0.66 -2.46 -12.53
CA GLN A 59 0.49 -1.90 -13.24
C GLN A 59 0.51 -0.36 -13.19
N GLU A 60 -0.65 0.30 -13.22
CA GLU A 60 -0.76 1.74 -12.95
C GLU A 60 -0.25 2.08 -11.55
N CYS A 61 -0.64 1.31 -10.52
CA CYS A 61 -0.16 1.52 -9.16
C CYS A 61 1.37 1.39 -9.04
N VAL A 62 1.98 0.45 -9.76
CA VAL A 62 3.45 0.31 -9.80
C VAL A 62 4.12 1.54 -10.41
N ARG A 63 3.55 2.10 -11.48
CA ARG A 63 4.06 3.32 -12.10
C ARG A 63 3.89 4.54 -11.19
N ASP A 64 2.75 4.65 -10.50
CA ASP A 64 2.52 5.73 -9.56
C ASP A 64 3.44 5.61 -8.34
N ARG A 65 3.73 4.40 -7.87
CA ARG A 65 4.76 4.18 -6.84
C ARG A 65 6.14 4.63 -7.30
N ALA A 66 6.55 4.29 -8.52
CA ALA A 66 7.83 4.77 -9.07
C ALA A 66 7.85 6.31 -9.17
N ARG A 67 6.73 6.93 -9.55
CA ARG A 67 6.60 8.39 -9.54
C ARG A 67 6.68 8.98 -8.14
N LEU A 68 6.11 8.32 -7.14
CA LEU A 68 6.19 8.75 -5.74
C LEU A 68 7.64 8.80 -5.22
N GLU A 69 8.53 7.93 -5.71
CA GLU A 69 9.95 7.95 -5.35
C GLU A 69 10.69 9.18 -5.90
N GLU A 70 10.23 9.71 -7.05
CA GLU A 70 10.79 10.89 -7.71
C GLU A 70 10.03 12.19 -7.39
N ALA A 71 8.81 12.10 -6.86
CA ALA A 71 7.90 13.21 -6.64
C ALA A 71 8.24 14.01 -5.38
N ASP A 72 8.03 15.32 -5.45
CA ASP A 72 8.13 16.19 -4.29
C ASP A 72 7.06 15.86 -3.22
N ALA A 73 7.28 16.33 -1.99
CA ALA A 73 6.40 16.06 -0.86
C ALA A 73 4.94 16.49 -1.10
N GLU A 74 4.70 17.57 -1.85
CA GLU A 74 3.36 18.05 -2.17
C GLU A 74 2.62 17.10 -3.13
N GLU A 75 3.30 16.68 -4.20
CA GLU A 75 2.74 15.76 -5.19
C GLU A 75 2.53 14.37 -4.58
N THR A 76 3.48 13.94 -3.75
CA THR A 76 3.39 12.74 -2.92
C THR A 76 2.16 12.75 -2.02
N ALA A 77 1.88 13.85 -1.32
CA ALA A 77 0.70 13.97 -0.47
C ALA A 77 -0.61 13.90 -1.27
N ARG A 78 -0.65 14.53 -2.45
CA ARG A 78 -1.83 14.47 -3.35
C ARG A 78 -2.10 13.06 -3.83
N ILE A 79 -1.08 12.38 -4.34
CA ILE A 79 -1.18 10.99 -4.81
C ILE A 79 -1.61 10.09 -3.65
N THR A 80 -0.99 10.23 -2.48
CA THR A 80 -1.33 9.44 -1.28
C THR A 80 -2.79 9.65 -0.85
N ALA A 81 -3.28 10.89 -0.84
CA ALA A 81 -4.67 11.17 -0.48
C ALA A 81 -5.66 10.53 -1.47
N SER A 82 -5.36 10.59 -2.78
CA SER A 82 -6.16 9.90 -3.80
C SER A 82 -6.14 8.38 -3.63
N TYR A 83 -4.98 7.79 -3.34
CA TYR A 83 -4.86 6.36 -3.12
C TYR A 83 -5.52 5.89 -1.81
N ALA A 84 -5.46 6.69 -0.75
CA ALA A 84 -6.15 6.40 0.51
C ALA A 84 -7.67 6.43 0.36
N ALA A 85 -8.22 7.39 -0.41
CA ALA A 85 -9.64 7.41 -0.75
C ALA A 85 -10.02 6.18 -1.57
N ARG A 86 -9.25 5.87 -2.63
CA ARG A 86 -9.47 4.68 -3.46
C ARG A 86 -9.38 3.38 -2.65
N LEU A 87 -8.43 3.27 -1.72
CA LEU A 87 -8.28 2.09 -0.87
C LEU A 87 -9.55 1.86 -0.04
N LYS A 88 -10.09 2.91 0.60
CA LYS A 88 -11.35 2.80 1.36
C LYS A 88 -12.51 2.31 0.50
N GLU A 89 -12.62 2.78 -0.74
CA GLU A 89 -13.65 2.32 -1.68
C GLU A 89 -13.45 0.84 -2.07
N LEU A 90 -12.21 0.43 -2.32
CA LEU A 90 -11.86 -0.95 -2.67
C LEU A 90 -12.10 -1.91 -1.50
N GLU A 91 -11.72 -1.52 -0.29
CA GLU A 91 -11.98 -2.29 0.93
C GLU A 91 -13.48 -2.42 1.21
N ALA A 92 -14.27 -1.36 0.99
CA ALA A 92 -15.72 -1.40 1.14
C ALA A 92 -16.39 -2.33 0.11
N THR A 93 -15.80 -2.45 -1.08
CA THR A 93 -16.31 -3.34 -2.14
C THR A 93 -15.92 -4.79 -1.92
N GLY A 94 -14.83 -5.04 -1.18
CA GLY A 94 -14.25 -6.36 -0.97
C GLY A 94 -13.52 -6.89 -2.23
N PRO A 95 -12.47 -7.70 -2.06
CA PRO A 95 -11.78 -8.34 -3.18
C PRO A 95 -12.63 -9.41 -3.88
#